data_AF-A0AAJ5NFE0-F1
#
_entry.id   AF-A0AAJ5NFE0-F1
#
_cell.length_a   1.000
_cell.length_b   1.000
_cell.length_c   1.000
_cell.angle_alpha   90.00
_cell.angle_beta   90.00
_cell.angle_gamma   90.00
#
_symmetry.space_group_name_H-M   'P 1'
#
loop_
_entity.id
_entity.type
_entity.pdbx_description
1 polymer ?
#
loop_
_entity_poly.entity_id
_entity_poly.type
_entity_poly.pdbx_seq_one_letter_code
_entity_poly.pdbx_strand_id
1 'polypeptide(L)'
;MDTQQLKLLAGLVRGLLPPTHPSLGHSQALDLVAALPGLRNWPEVMAFPDRVAATELDTSSASRLAFRLKKRYAVEMSPQELLVALSPLGAATSRKAQQVWPAGPIPGVYITTSQHAIDRLLEAYEDATDGALLYAERAGSGWPSTIELGESGVWSSGLERVPSGTLLVLGPLELDQQSWDETANRLEAACRYALDADLRVAVLLDTETPESLAEDVRLMVTSRAGHTDEESALIGMVTDEGELQARDPFSDAWPAIQRVTEAGAAEALPSILLEPLRDTLAHRSSGLLLFGSAVIAENSAIDLVAASLPLTEHVGPAARIMARHRSTPSKDWDVPEAIRQLPFLPSIESAYAQGYRRLIYHPSYTIPELLLEYSKDALLICGTFGSDVMGVFMSTIRAGGRTAKEEDLLARIVAIAATTPIPSNDGLKMVADLYLATDSVTRNVSTFDEVERFLIDHLVSRWQDGLADLLDAGIASVDQVKNAFPRSRTIEAFLAGYIEPKESPAAA
;
A
#
# COMPACT_ATOMS: atom_id res chain seq x y z
N MET A 1 -32.83 -17.65 14.74
CA MET A 1 -32.27 -17.40 13.38
C MET A 1 -31.82 -15.96 13.32
N ASP A 2 -31.00 -15.55 12.36
CA ASP A 2 -30.73 -14.14 12.10
C ASP A 2 -31.21 -13.70 10.70
N THR A 3 -31.12 -12.40 10.41
CA THR A 3 -31.56 -11.83 9.13
C THR A 3 -30.72 -12.35 7.95
N GLN A 4 -29.45 -12.68 8.15
CA GLN A 4 -28.57 -13.25 7.13
C GLN A 4 -28.96 -14.70 6.83
N GLN A 5 -29.26 -15.50 7.85
CA GLN A 5 -29.78 -16.86 7.71
C GLN A 5 -31.11 -16.86 6.94
N LEU A 6 -32.01 -15.91 7.19
CA LEU A 6 -33.26 -15.79 6.41
C LEU A 6 -32.99 -15.45 4.94
N LYS A 7 -32.01 -14.57 4.62
CA LYS A 7 -31.62 -14.30 3.23
C LYS A 7 -31.10 -15.55 2.52
N LEU A 8 -30.28 -16.36 3.20
CA LEU A 8 -29.79 -17.64 2.68
C LEU A 8 -30.94 -18.62 2.39
N LEU A 9 -31.89 -18.73 3.33
CA LEU A 9 -33.08 -19.57 3.15
C LEU A 9 -33.96 -19.06 2.00
N ALA A 10 -34.01 -17.75 1.73
CA ALA A 10 -34.73 -17.19 0.58
C ALA A 10 -34.17 -17.69 -0.75
N GLY A 11 -32.83 -17.75 -0.86
CA GLY A 11 -32.14 -18.34 -1.99
C GLY A 11 -32.50 -19.82 -2.20
N LEU A 12 -32.54 -20.60 -1.12
CA LEU A 12 -32.93 -22.02 -1.17
C LEU A 12 -34.39 -22.20 -1.58
N VAL A 13 -35.32 -21.42 -1.01
CA VAL A 13 -36.75 -21.47 -1.35
C VAL A 13 -36.98 -21.15 -2.82
N ARG A 14 -36.24 -20.18 -3.38
CA ARG A 14 -36.27 -19.88 -4.82
C ARG A 14 -35.89 -21.10 -5.66
N GLY A 15 -34.87 -21.85 -5.24
CA GLY A 15 -34.41 -23.07 -5.92
C GLY A 15 -35.35 -24.27 -5.81
N LEU A 16 -36.37 -24.23 -4.95
CA LEU A 16 -37.37 -25.29 -4.78
C LEU A 16 -38.59 -25.13 -5.70
N LEU A 17 -38.73 -23.99 -6.39
CA LEU A 17 -39.87 -23.71 -7.25
C LEU A 17 -39.66 -24.27 -8.68
N PRO A 18 -40.64 -24.96 -9.28
CA PRO A 18 -40.53 -25.49 -10.64
C PRO A 18 -40.39 -24.37 -11.69
N PRO A 19 -39.70 -24.62 -12.83
CA PRO A 19 -39.49 -23.65 -13.91
C PRO A 19 -40.77 -23.20 -14.64
N THR A 20 -41.93 -23.75 -14.30
CA THR A 20 -43.24 -23.41 -14.90
C THR A 20 -43.94 -22.22 -14.23
N HIS A 21 -43.39 -21.66 -13.15
CA HIS A 21 -43.86 -20.39 -12.56
C HIS A 21 -42.96 -19.24 -13.05
N PRO A 22 -43.51 -18.03 -13.30
CA PRO A 22 -42.68 -16.86 -13.59
C PRO A 22 -41.63 -16.72 -12.47
N SER A 23 -40.38 -16.51 -12.87
CA SER A 23 -39.22 -16.52 -11.98
C SER A 23 -39.50 -15.68 -10.73
N LEU A 24 -39.47 -16.34 -9.58
CA LEU A 24 -39.73 -15.68 -8.31
C LEU A 24 -38.54 -14.76 -8.00
N GLY A 25 -38.76 -13.45 -8.13
CA GLY A 25 -37.72 -12.44 -7.86
C GLY A 25 -37.24 -12.46 -6.42
N HIS A 26 -36.03 -11.93 -6.16
CA HIS A 26 -35.41 -11.96 -4.83
C HIS A 26 -36.28 -11.29 -3.75
N SER A 27 -36.88 -10.13 -4.04
CA SER A 27 -37.80 -9.43 -3.13
C SER A 27 -39.02 -10.28 -2.76
N GLN A 28 -39.55 -11.05 -3.71
CA GLN A 28 -40.66 -11.97 -3.49
C GLN A 28 -40.22 -13.21 -2.68
N ALA A 29 -38.98 -13.68 -2.85
CA ALA A 29 -38.39 -14.74 -2.04
C ALA A 29 -38.21 -14.32 -0.58
N LEU A 30 -37.72 -13.10 -0.35
CA LEU A 30 -37.61 -12.50 0.97
C LEU A 30 -38.98 -12.38 1.66
N ASP A 31 -40.00 -11.96 0.91
CA ASP A 31 -41.38 -11.92 1.41
C ASP A 31 -41.96 -13.30 1.71
N LEU A 32 -41.53 -14.33 0.98
CA LEU A 32 -41.91 -15.70 1.25
C LEU A 32 -41.27 -16.22 2.54
N VAL A 33 -39.96 -16.06 2.72
CA VAL A 33 -39.27 -16.57 3.92
C VAL A 33 -39.58 -15.80 5.18
N ALA A 34 -40.15 -14.59 5.08
CA ALA A 34 -40.76 -13.92 6.22
C ALA A 34 -41.82 -14.79 6.94
N ALA A 35 -42.38 -15.81 6.27
CA ALA A 35 -43.28 -16.79 6.87
C ALA A 35 -42.64 -17.61 8.00
N LEU A 36 -41.34 -17.86 7.93
CA LEU A 36 -40.60 -18.68 8.89
C LEU A 36 -40.72 -18.10 10.31
N PRO A 37 -40.42 -16.80 10.56
CA PRO A 37 -40.71 -16.14 11.83
C PRO A 37 -42.18 -15.71 12.02
N GLY A 38 -43.09 -16.08 11.11
CA GLY A 38 -44.51 -15.72 11.18
C GLY A 38 -44.83 -14.28 10.78
N LEU A 39 -43.96 -13.64 10.00
CA LEU A 39 -44.08 -12.26 9.53
C LEU A 39 -44.63 -12.20 8.09
N ARG A 40 -45.21 -11.07 7.71
CA ARG A 40 -45.96 -10.95 6.45
C ARG A 40 -45.08 -10.69 5.22
N ASN A 41 -44.00 -9.95 5.38
CA ASN A 41 -43.11 -9.50 4.31
C ASN A 41 -41.72 -9.13 4.86
N TRP A 42 -40.78 -8.82 3.98
CA TRP A 42 -39.41 -8.47 4.35
C TRP A 42 -39.28 -7.18 5.19
N PRO A 43 -40.04 -6.10 4.93
CA PRO A 43 -40.05 -4.93 5.81
C PRO A 43 -40.37 -5.25 7.28
N GLU A 44 -41.27 -6.21 7.55
CA GLU A 44 -41.53 -6.66 8.92
C GLU A 44 -40.37 -7.45 9.53
N VAL A 45 -39.63 -8.21 8.73
CA VAL A 45 -38.41 -8.90 9.19
C VAL A 45 -37.38 -7.88 9.70
N MET A 46 -37.23 -6.76 8.99
CA MET A 46 -36.33 -5.68 9.40
C MET A 46 -36.86 -4.88 10.60
N ALA A 47 -38.18 -4.73 10.73
CA ALA A 47 -38.80 -4.00 11.83
C ALA A 47 -38.88 -4.81 13.15
N PHE A 48 -38.76 -6.14 13.10
CA PHE A 48 -38.89 -7.02 14.27
C PHE A 48 -37.72 -8.02 14.39
N PRO A 49 -36.47 -7.55 14.56
CA PRO A 49 -35.29 -8.41 14.64
C PRO A 49 -35.35 -9.41 15.81
N ASP A 50 -35.93 -9.03 16.94
CA ASP A 50 -36.08 -9.92 18.10
C ASP A 50 -36.96 -11.14 17.82
N ARG A 51 -37.97 -11.00 16.94
CA ARG A 51 -38.81 -12.12 16.50
C ARG A 51 -38.05 -13.06 15.58
N VAL A 52 -37.17 -12.53 14.75
CA VAL A 52 -36.29 -13.32 13.88
C VAL A 52 -35.30 -14.11 14.74
N ALA A 53 -34.67 -13.45 15.71
CA ALA A 53 -33.77 -14.04 16.68
C ALA A 53 -34.41 -15.23 17.41
N ALA A 54 -35.64 -15.06 17.91
CA ALA A 54 -36.38 -16.07 18.64
C ALA A 54 -36.91 -17.25 17.79
N THR A 55 -36.80 -17.19 16.46
CA THR A 55 -37.33 -18.25 15.58
C THR A 55 -36.26 -19.29 15.25
N GLU A 56 -36.56 -20.56 15.43
CA GLU A 56 -35.74 -21.69 14.98
C GLU A 56 -36.30 -22.31 13.70
N LEU A 57 -35.43 -22.91 12.88
CA LEU A 57 -35.84 -23.67 11.70
C LEU A 57 -36.30 -25.07 12.13
N ASP A 58 -37.57 -25.14 12.53
CA ASP A 58 -38.26 -26.35 12.99
C ASP A 58 -39.50 -26.67 12.13
N THR A 59 -40.18 -27.77 12.44
CA THR A 59 -41.40 -28.19 11.72
C THR A 59 -42.52 -27.13 11.77
N SER A 60 -42.56 -26.30 12.82
CA SER A 60 -43.56 -25.23 13.00
C SER A 60 -43.33 -24.07 12.04
N SER A 61 -42.09 -23.59 11.94
CA SER A 61 -41.67 -22.57 10.97
C SER A 61 -41.79 -23.06 9.53
N ALA A 62 -41.36 -24.29 9.25
CA ALA A 62 -41.51 -24.92 7.95
C ALA A 62 -42.99 -25.08 7.55
N SER A 63 -43.89 -25.38 8.50
CA SER A 63 -45.33 -25.45 8.24
C SER A 63 -45.92 -24.10 7.78
N ARG A 64 -45.45 -22.99 8.36
CA ARG A 64 -45.89 -21.64 7.95
C ARG A 64 -45.46 -21.32 6.53
N LEU A 65 -44.22 -21.68 6.17
CA LEU A 65 -43.70 -21.49 4.82
C LEU A 65 -44.38 -22.41 3.80
N ALA A 66 -44.56 -23.70 4.11
CA ALA A 66 -45.29 -24.66 3.28
C ALA A 66 -46.73 -24.18 2.98
N PHE A 67 -47.43 -23.67 4.00
CA PHE A 67 -48.75 -23.06 3.83
C PHE A 67 -48.72 -21.86 2.88
N ARG A 68 -47.69 -20.99 3.00
CA ARG A 68 -47.55 -19.81 2.15
C ARG A 68 -47.24 -20.19 0.70
N LEU A 69 -46.38 -21.17 0.48
CA LEU A 69 -46.04 -21.71 -0.84
C LEU A 69 -47.26 -22.36 -1.50
N LYS A 70 -48.02 -23.18 -0.77
CA LYS A 70 -49.28 -23.76 -1.25
C LYS A 70 -50.30 -22.67 -1.62
N LYS A 71 -50.47 -21.67 -0.76
CA LYS A 71 -51.47 -20.62 -0.96
C LYS A 71 -51.15 -19.66 -2.11
N ARG A 72 -49.87 -19.29 -2.29
CA ARG A 72 -49.46 -18.28 -3.29
C ARG A 72 -49.00 -18.87 -4.62
N TYR A 73 -48.45 -20.08 -4.59
CA TYR A 73 -47.79 -20.68 -5.75
C TYR A 73 -48.28 -22.10 -6.08
N ALA A 74 -49.31 -22.60 -5.37
CA ALA A 74 -49.85 -23.95 -5.55
C ALA A 74 -48.82 -25.09 -5.40
N VAL A 75 -47.72 -24.83 -4.69
CA VAL A 75 -46.66 -25.80 -4.42
C VAL A 75 -47.05 -26.64 -3.21
N GLU A 76 -47.30 -27.93 -3.43
CA GLU A 76 -47.56 -28.87 -2.35
C GLU A 76 -46.25 -29.53 -1.89
N MET A 77 -45.75 -29.08 -0.75
CA MET A 77 -44.65 -29.72 -0.02
C MET A 77 -45.08 -29.93 1.43
N SER A 78 -44.78 -31.09 1.99
CA SER A 78 -44.98 -31.33 3.41
C SER A 78 -43.99 -30.49 4.24
N PRO A 79 -44.35 -30.09 5.47
CA PRO A 79 -43.43 -29.37 6.36
C PRO A 79 -42.12 -30.13 6.59
N GLN A 80 -42.15 -31.47 6.58
CA GLN A 80 -40.98 -32.33 6.76
C GLN A 80 -40.07 -32.32 5.53
N GLU A 81 -40.62 -32.43 4.32
CA GLU A 81 -39.84 -32.30 3.07
C GLU A 81 -39.19 -30.91 2.96
N LEU A 82 -39.93 -29.87 3.35
CA LEU A 82 -39.43 -28.50 3.35
C LEU A 82 -38.34 -28.31 4.41
N LEU A 83 -38.48 -28.90 5.60
CA LEU A 83 -37.46 -28.87 6.63
C LEU A 83 -36.18 -29.56 6.15
N VAL A 84 -36.27 -30.72 5.50
CA VAL A 84 -35.12 -31.44 4.94
C VAL A 84 -34.46 -30.65 3.82
N ALA A 85 -35.25 -29.98 2.97
CA ALA A 85 -34.74 -29.15 1.89
C ALA A 85 -34.06 -27.85 2.36
N LEU A 86 -34.47 -27.33 3.51
CA LEU A 86 -33.95 -26.08 4.11
C LEU A 86 -32.89 -26.32 5.19
N SER A 87 -32.73 -27.56 5.65
CA SER A 87 -31.71 -27.96 6.62
C SER A 87 -30.43 -28.41 5.90
N PRO A 88 -29.23 -28.07 6.40
CA PRO A 88 -27.99 -28.50 5.77
C PRO A 88 -27.79 -30.01 5.99
N LEU A 89 -27.86 -30.80 4.91
CA LEU A 89 -27.41 -32.20 4.91
C LEU A 89 -25.89 -32.25 4.77
N GLY A 90 -25.22 -32.79 5.79
CA GLY A 90 -23.85 -33.26 5.64
C GLY A 90 -23.78 -34.34 4.53
N ALA A 91 -22.68 -34.32 3.80
CA ALA A 91 -22.33 -35.18 2.66
C ALA A 91 -22.89 -34.75 1.29
N ALA A 92 -22.02 -34.07 0.53
CA ALA A 92 -21.70 -34.34 -0.86
C ALA A 92 -22.81 -34.99 -1.69
N THR A 93 -23.79 -34.18 -2.11
CA THR A 93 -24.45 -34.44 -3.38
C THR A 93 -23.83 -33.51 -4.41
N SER A 94 -23.27 -34.12 -5.46
CA SER A 94 -22.84 -33.47 -6.69
C SER A 94 -24.06 -32.80 -7.34
N ARG A 95 -24.47 -31.65 -6.80
CA ARG A 95 -25.24 -30.65 -7.54
C ARG A 95 -24.24 -30.05 -8.50
N LYS A 96 -24.49 -30.19 -9.82
CA LYS A 96 -23.87 -29.33 -10.83
C LYS A 96 -23.83 -27.91 -10.24
N ALA A 97 -22.63 -27.37 -10.03
CA ALA A 97 -22.43 -26.09 -9.38
C ALA A 97 -23.38 -25.08 -10.01
N GLN A 98 -24.22 -24.46 -9.19
CA GLN A 98 -25.22 -23.51 -9.68
C GLN A 98 -24.45 -22.31 -10.22
N GLN A 99 -24.35 -22.18 -11.54
CA GLN A 99 -23.59 -21.11 -12.16
C GLN A 99 -24.41 -19.82 -12.12
N VAL A 100 -23.87 -18.81 -11.46
CA VAL A 100 -24.42 -17.46 -11.44
C VAL A 100 -23.77 -16.74 -12.62
N TRP A 101 -24.56 -16.29 -13.59
CA TRP A 101 -24.06 -15.70 -14.85
C TRP A 101 -23.30 -16.66 -15.79
N PRO A 102 -23.94 -17.73 -16.30
CA PRO A 102 -23.32 -18.69 -17.22
C PRO A 102 -22.97 -18.12 -18.61
N ALA A 103 -23.74 -17.14 -19.08
CA ALA A 103 -23.48 -16.43 -20.34
C ALA A 103 -22.60 -15.17 -20.14
N GLY A 104 -22.09 -14.95 -18.92
CA GLY A 104 -21.25 -13.80 -18.61
C GLY A 104 -19.83 -13.92 -19.16
N PRO A 105 -19.03 -12.86 -19.00
CA PRO A 105 -17.60 -12.83 -19.35
C PRO A 105 -16.80 -13.98 -18.72
N ILE A 106 -15.57 -14.23 -19.16
CA ILE A 106 -14.77 -15.34 -18.62
C ILE A 106 -14.48 -15.06 -17.12
N PRO A 107 -14.52 -16.08 -16.23
CA PRO A 107 -14.04 -15.93 -14.86
C PRO A 107 -12.60 -15.42 -14.81
N GLY A 108 -12.29 -14.58 -13.81
CA GLY A 108 -11.04 -13.85 -13.81
C GLY A 108 -11.09 -12.55 -13.04
N VAL A 109 -9.91 -11.94 -12.89
CA VAL A 109 -9.69 -10.63 -12.31
C VAL A 109 -9.73 -9.57 -13.42
N TYR A 110 -10.54 -8.56 -13.20
CA TYR A 110 -10.72 -7.39 -14.05
C TYR A 110 -10.46 -6.13 -13.21
N ILE A 111 -9.69 -5.19 -13.75
CA ILE A 111 -9.25 -4.03 -12.98
C ILE A 111 -9.81 -2.72 -13.56
N THR A 112 -9.93 -1.70 -12.71
CA THR A 112 -10.30 -0.34 -13.12
C THR A 112 -9.85 0.68 -12.09
N THR A 113 -9.76 1.95 -12.50
CA THR A 113 -9.59 3.10 -11.60
C THR A 113 -10.87 3.92 -11.43
N SER A 114 -11.97 3.49 -12.07
CA SER A 114 -13.21 4.25 -12.15
C SER A 114 -14.30 3.65 -11.26
N GLN A 115 -14.71 4.38 -10.21
CA GLN A 115 -15.90 4.00 -9.43
C GLN A 115 -17.16 3.98 -10.33
N HIS A 116 -17.22 4.84 -11.35
CA HIS A 116 -18.33 4.84 -12.30
C HIS A 116 -18.43 3.52 -13.07
N ALA A 117 -17.30 2.96 -13.51
CA ALA A 117 -17.26 1.67 -14.17
C ALA A 117 -17.77 0.53 -13.25
N ILE A 118 -17.44 0.58 -11.95
CA ILE A 118 -17.96 -0.35 -10.96
C ILE A 118 -19.48 -0.23 -10.82
N ASP A 119 -20.00 0.99 -10.65
CA ASP A 119 -21.44 1.22 -10.50
C ASP A 119 -22.21 0.69 -11.73
N ARG A 120 -21.68 0.93 -12.93
CA ARG A 120 -22.27 0.43 -14.19
C ARG A 120 -22.18 -1.09 -14.33
N LEU A 121 -21.09 -1.70 -13.85
CA LEU A 121 -20.94 -3.15 -13.81
C LEU A 121 -21.98 -3.80 -12.87
N LEU A 122 -22.25 -3.19 -11.73
CA LEU A 122 -23.26 -3.68 -10.78
C LEU A 122 -24.66 -3.67 -11.40
N GLU A 123 -25.01 -2.61 -12.13
CA GLU A 123 -26.25 -2.54 -12.92
C GLU A 123 -26.33 -3.66 -13.97
N ALA A 124 -25.27 -3.82 -14.77
CA ALA A 124 -25.21 -4.82 -15.83
C ALA A 124 -25.31 -6.26 -15.29
N TYR A 125 -24.67 -6.54 -14.15
CA TYR A 125 -24.73 -7.84 -13.48
C TYR A 125 -26.14 -8.13 -12.94
N GLU A 126 -26.78 -7.15 -12.30
CA GLU A 126 -28.13 -7.30 -11.78
C GLU A 126 -29.14 -7.62 -12.89
N ASP A 127 -29.06 -6.88 -14.00
CA ASP A 127 -29.89 -7.11 -15.19
C ASP A 127 -29.63 -8.49 -15.83
N ALA A 128 -28.36 -8.91 -15.91
CA ALA A 128 -27.99 -10.17 -16.57
C ALA A 128 -28.27 -11.43 -15.72
N THR A 129 -28.45 -11.28 -14.40
CA THR A 129 -28.57 -12.40 -13.46
C THR A 129 -29.92 -12.44 -12.72
N ASP A 130 -30.87 -11.60 -13.12
CA ASP A 130 -32.15 -11.41 -12.45
C ASP A 130 -31.98 -11.10 -10.94
N GLY A 131 -31.01 -10.24 -10.61
CA GLY A 131 -30.67 -9.86 -9.23
C GLY A 131 -30.04 -10.98 -8.40
N ALA A 132 -29.05 -11.67 -8.96
CA ALA A 132 -28.24 -12.58 -8.16
C ALA A 132 -27.41 -11.83 -7.11
N LEU A 133 -27.08 -12.52 -6.02
CA LEU A 133 -26.21 -11.95 -4.99
C LEU A 133 -24.80 -11.77 -5.55
N LEU A 134 -24.15 -10.68 -5.13
CA LEU A 134 -22.73 -10.41 -5.36
C LEU A 134 -22.06 -10.08 -4.03
N TYR A 135 -20.74 -10.18 -3.98
CA TYR A 135 -19.97 -9.86 -2.78
C TYR A 135 -19.15 -8.61 -3.03
N ALA A 136 -19.08 -7.72 -2.06
CA ALA A 136 -18.25 -6.54 -2.20
C ALA A 136 -17.57 -6.08 -0.92
N GLU A 137 -16.42 -5.45 -1.11
CA GLU A 137 -15.75 -4.60 -0.15
C GLU A 137 -15.80 -3.16 -0.67
N ARG A 138 -16.18 -2.21 0.20
CA ARG A 138 -16.16 -0.74 0.01
C ARG A 138 -16.74 -0.24 -1.33
N ALA A 139 -16.02 -0.35 -2.45
CA ALA A 139 -16.40 0.12 -3.78
C ALA A 139 -17.75 -0.41 -4.29
N GLY A 140 -18.16 -1.62 -3.89
CA GLY A 140 -19.50 -2.16 -4.21
C GLY A 140 -20.47 -2.18 -3.03
N SER A 141 -20.08 -1.60 -1.88
CA SER A 141 -20.92 -1.55 -0.67
C SER A 141 -22.12 -0.62 -0.87
N GLY A 142 -23.24 -0.95 -0.24
CA GLY A 142 -24.49 -0.17 -0.37
C GLY A 142 -25.35 -0.50 -1.60
N TRP A 143 -24.87 -1.31 -2.56
CA TRP A 143 -25.73 -1.80 -3.64
C TRP A 143 -26.76 -2.82 -3.10
N PRO A 144 -28.05 -2.78 -3.52
CA PRO A 144 -29.11 -3.58 -2.90
C PRO A 144 -28.87 -5.10 -2.88
N SER A 145 -28.18 -5.62 -3.89
CA SER A 145 -27.88 -7.05 -4.09
C SER A 145 -26.53 -7.49 -3.50
N THR A 146 -25.80 -6.59 -2.82
CA THR A 146 -24.48 -6.84 -2.25
C THR A 146 -24.54 -7.56 -0.90
N ILE A 147 -23.67 -8.54 -0.74
CA ILE A 147 -23.20 -9.04 0.55
C ILE A 147 -21.89 -8.34 0.87
N GLU A 148 -21.92 -7.49 1.90
CA GLU A 148 -20.72 -6.80 2.38
C GLU A 148 -19.80 -7.77 3.11
N LEU A 149 -18.53 -7.79 2.71
CA LEU A 149 -17.53 -8.69 3.27
C LEU A 149 -17.03 -8.27 4.65
N GLY A 150 -17.33 -7.04 5.08
CA GLY A 150 -16.94 -6.50 6.38
C GLY A 150 -15.43 -6.40 6.56
N GLU A 151 -14.98 -6.43 7.81
CA GLU A 151 -13.56 -6.22 8.18
C GLU A 151 -12.62 -7.33 7.66
N SER A 152 -13.14 -8.54 7.41
CA SER A 152 -12.33 -9.64 6.87
C SER A 152 -12.13 -9.55 5.36
N GLY A 153 -12.89 -8.70 4.65
CA GLY A 153 -12.73 -8.44 3.21
C GLY A 153 -12.63 -9.73 2.38
N VAL A 154 -11.63 -9.76 1.50
CA VAL A 154 -11.30 -10.92 0.63
C VAL A 154 -10.95 -12.20 1.40
N TRP A 155 -10.62 -12.14 2.69
CA TRP A 155 -10.37 -13.31 3.54
C TRP A 155 -11.62 -13.82 4.27
N SER A 156 -12.80 -13.33 3.91
CA SER A 156 -14.04 -13.84 4.47
C SER A 156 -14.26 -15.31 4.09
N SER A 157 -14.37 -16.19 5.09
CA SER A 157 -14.67 -17.63 4.92
C SER A 157 -15.97 -17.91 4.14
N GLY A 158 -16.84 -16.91 3.98
CA GLY A 158 -18.04 -17.01 3.15
C GLY A 158 -17.72 -17.19 1.66
N LEU A 159 -16.57 -16.67 1.20
CA LEU A 159 -16.17 -16.69 -0.22
C LEU A 159 -15.86 -18.10 -0.73
N GLU A 160 -15.41 -19.02 0.12
CA GLU A 160 -15.16 -20.43 -0.22
C GLU A 160 -16.42 -21.20 -0.65
N ARG A 161 -17.61 -20.68 -0.32
CA ARG A 161 -18.90 -21.35 -0.56
C ARG A 161 -19.72 -20.67 -1.64
N VAL A 162 -19.13 -19.70 -2.33
CA VAL A 162 -19.81 -18.90 -3.34
C VAL A 162 -20.01 -19.73 -4.61
N PRO A 163 -21.19 -19.67 -5.24
CA PRO A 163 -21.39 -20.37 -6.50
C PRO A 163 -20.49 -19.83 -7.61
N SER A 164 -20.08 -20.72 -8.52
CA SER A 164 -19.29 -20.34 -9.70
C SER A 164 -19.95 -19.23 -10.51
N GLY A 165 -19.13 -18.30 -11.00
CA GLY A 165 -19.54 -17.17 -11.83
C GLY A 165 -20.11 -15.97 -11.07
N THR A 166 -20.23 -16.04 -9.74
CA THR A 166 -20.61 -14.87 -8.93
C THR A 166 -19.60 -13.72 -9.10
N LEU A 167 -20.13 -12.50 -9.11
CA LEU A 167 -19.35 -11.27 -9.09
C LEU A 167 -18.85 -10.95 -7.67
N LEU A 168 -17.55 -10.66 -7.57
CA LEU A 168 -16.86 -10.13 -6.40
C LEU A 168 -16.30 -8.75 -6.75
N VAL A 169 -16.57 -7.72 -5.94
CA VAL A 169 -16.01 -6.38 -6.12
C VAL A 169 -15.08 -6.04 -4.96
N LEU A 170 -13.83 -5.68 -5.27
CA LEU A 170 -12.80 -5.31 -4.30
C LEU A 170 -12.36 -3.86 -4.51
N GLY A 171 -11.87 -3.23 -3.44
CA GLY A 171 -11.29 -1.88 -3.48
C GLY A 171 -12.21 -0.78 -2.97
N PRO A 172 -11.80 0.50 -3.04
CA PRO A 172 -10.57 0.97 -3.66
C PRO A 172 -9.33 0.44 -2.92
N LEU A 173 -8.39 -0.13 -3.68
CA LEU A 173 -7.08 -0.54 -3.20
C LEU A 173 -6.05 0.52 -3.61
N GLU A 174 -5.36 1.10 -2.64
CA GLU A 174 -4.39 2.18 -2.85
C GLU A 174 -3.07 1.62 -3.40
N LEU A 175 -2.57 2.22 -4.48
CA LEU A 175 -1.28 1.89 -5.12
C LEU A 175 -0.23 2.92 -4.72
N ASP A 176 0.39 2.68 -3.58
CA ASP A 176 1.51 3.46 -3.07
C ASP A 176 2.49 2.55 -2.30
N GLN A 177 3.63 3.10 -1.88
CA GLN A 177 4.68 2.34 -1.23
C GLN A 177 4.25 1.74 0.11
N GLN A 178 3.36 2.42 0.85
CA GLN A 178 2.85 1.95 2.13
C GLN A 178 1.93 0.73 1.97
N SER A 179 1.05 0.78 0.97
CA SER A 179 -0.01 -0.20 0.74
C SER A 179 0.38 -1.30 -0.25
N TRP A 180 1.54 -1.20 -0.91
CA TRP A 180 1.99 -2.10 -1.98
C TRP A 180 1.88 -3.59 -1.62
N ASP A 181 2.43 -4.01 -0.48
CA ASP A 181 2.39 -5.43 -0.06
C ASP A 181 0.97 -5.89 0.31
N GLU A 182 0.18 -5.06 0.99
CA GLU A 182 -1.21 -5.40 1.34
C GLU A 182 -2.07 -5.53 0.07
N THR A 183 -1.95 -4.58 -0.87
CA THR A 183 -2.65 -4.61 -2.15
C THR A 183 -2.24 -5.83 -2.97
N ALA A 184 -0.95 -6.17 -3.02
CA ALA A 184 -0.47 -7.38 -3.67
C ALA A 184 -1.07 -8.66 -3.05
N ASN A 185 -1.13 -8.75 -1.72
CA ASN A 185 -1.77 -9.88 -1.01
C ASN A 185 -3.26 -10.01 -1.35
N ARG A 186 -3.98 -8.90 -1.46
CA ARG A 186 -5.40 -8.89 -1.82
C ARG A 186 -5.62 -9.31 -3.28
N LEU A 187 -4.77 -8.87 -4.19
CA LEU A 187 -4.79 -9.28 -5.60
C LEU A 187 -4.46 -10.77 -5.76
N GLU A 188 -3.47 -11.29 -5.04
CA GLU A 188 -3.14 -12.72 -5.00
C GLU A 188 -4.35 -13.55 -4.55
N ALA A 189 -5.03 -13.14 -3.48
CA ALA A 189 -6.25 -13.80 -3.01
C ALA A 189 -7.39 -13.72 -4.04
N ALA A 190 -7.58 -12.56 -4.70
CA ALA A 190 -8.55 -12.40 -5.77
C ALA A 190 -8.29 -13.36 -6.94
N CYS A 191 -7.03 -13.51 -7.35
CA CYS A 191 -6.63 -14.45 -8.40
C CYS A 191 -6.97 -15.89 -8.02
N ARG A 192 -6.72 -16.29 -6.76
CA ARG A 192 -7.07 -17.62 -6.27
C ARG A 192 -8.57 -17.90 -6.31
N TYR A 193 -9.41 -16.94 -5.89
CA TYR A 193 -10.86 -17.13 -6.00
C TYR A 193 -11.35 -17.21 -7.45
N ALA A 194 -10.71 -16.47 -8.37
CA ALA A 194 -11.02 -16.58 -9.78
C ALA A 194 -10.67 -17.97 -10.34
N LEU A 195 -9.55 -18.56 -9.94
CA LEU A 195 -9.09 -19.88 -10.40
C LEU A 195 -9.82 -21.06 -9.73
N ASP A 196 -9.96 -21.02 -8.40
CA ASP A 196 -10.47 -22.15 -7.62
C ASP A 196 -12.01 -22.24 -7.63
N ALA A 197 -12.67 -21.09 -7.73
CA ALA A 197 -14.13 -20.99 -7.61
C ALA A 197 -14.79 -20.39 -8.87
N ASP A 198 -14.05 -20.18 -9.96
CA ASP A 198 -14.55 -19.57 -11.21
C ASP A 198 -15.28 -18.24 -10.95
N LEU A 199 -14.77 -17.41 -10.05
CA LEU A 199 -15.36 -16.10 -9.76
C LEU A 199 -14.97 -15.05 -10.81
N ARG A 200 -15.82 -14.04 -10.95
CA ARG A 200 -15.51 -12.81 -11.68
C ARG A 200 -15.19 -11.74 -10.65
N VAL A 201 -13.97 -11.24 -10.63
CA VAL A 201 -13.50 -10.30 -9.62
C VAL A 201 -13.24 -8.96 -10.29
N ALA A 202 -13.98 -7.93 -9.92
CA ALA A 202 -13.71 -6.55 -10.32
C ALA A 202 -12.94 -5.84 -9.21
N VAL A 203 -11.79 -5.24 -9.52
CA VAL A 203 -10.94 -4.56 -8.54
C VAL A 203 -10.82 -3.09 -8.90
N LEU A 204 -11.28 -2.23 -8.00
CA LEU A 204 -11.05 -0.79 -8.06
C LEU A 204 -9.68 -0.47 -7.44
N LEU A 205 -8.82 0.17 -8.21
CA LEU A 205 -7.46 0.55 -7.83
C LEU A 205 -7.35 2.08 -7.85
N ASP A 206 -6.74 2.65 -6.82
CA ASP A 206 -6.45 4.09 -6.74
C ASP A 206 -4.97 4.31 -7.02
N THR A 207 -4.66 5.00 -8.12
CA THR A 207 -3.28 5.27 -8.56
C THR A 207 -3.18 6.58 -9.33
N GLU A 208 -2.05 7.26 -9.17
CA GLU A 208 -1.69 8.44 -9.97
C GLU A 208 -1.05 8.07 -11.32
N THR A 209 -0.78 6.78 -11.59
CA THR A 209 -0.19 6.27 -12.84
C THR A 209 -1.12 5.26 -13.54
N PRO A 210 -2.33 5.66 -13.97
CA PRO A 210 -3.29 4.75 -14.59
C PRO A 210 -2.77 4.10 -15.88
N GLU A 211 -1.79 4.73 -16.56
CA GLU A 211 -1.18 4.22 -17.77
C GLU A 211 -0.29 2.98 -17.57
N SER A 212 0.20 2.71 -16.36
CA SER A 212 1.01 1.52 -16.03
C SER A 212 0.25 0.50 -15.18
N LEU A 213 -1.06 0.69 -15.01
CA LEU A 213 -1.88 -0.05 -14.05
C LEU A 213 -1.81 -1.57 -14.26
N ALA A 214 -1.92 -2.04 -15.50
CA ALA A 214 -1.93 -3.46 -15.80
C ALA A 214 -0.56 -4.10 -15.53
N GLU A 215 0.52 -3.39 -15.86
CA GLU A 215 1.89 -3.81 -15.61
C GLU A 215 2.19 -3.85 -14.10
N ASP A 216 1.72 -2.86 -13.34
CA ASP A 216 1.85 -2.81 -11.87
C ASP A 216 1.08 -3.96 -11.20
N VAL A 217 -0.17 -4.21 -11.60
CA VAL A 217 -0.96 -5.35 -11.07
C VAL A 217 -0.29 -6.69 -11.39
N ARG A 218 0.18 -6.87 -12.62
CA ARG A 218 0.90 -8.09 -12.99
C ARG A 218 2.19 -8.25 -12.18
N LEU A 219 2.95 -7.17 -11.97
CA LEU A 219 4.15 -7.19 -11.16
C LEU A 219 3.84 -7.60 -9.71
N MET A 220 2.77 -7.05 -9.12
CA MET A 220 2.33 -7.40 -7.76
C MET A 220 2.00 -8.88 -7.61
N VAL A 221 1.31 -9.47 -8.60
CA VAL A 221 0.91 -10.88 -8.56
C VAL A 221 2.08 -11.82 -8.83
N THR A 222 2.96 -11.50 -9.78
CA THR A 222 4.04 -12.38 -10.23
C THR A 222 5.31 -12.31 -9.37
N SER A 223 5.51 -11.23 -8.62
CA SER A 223 6.69 -11.06 -7.74
C SER A 223 6.58 -11.82 -6.41
N ARG A 224 5.45 -12.48 -6.13
CA ARG A 224 5.21 -13.20 -4.88
C ARG A 224 6.00 -14.50 -4.79
N ALA A 225 6.49 -14.81 -3.58
CA ALA A 225 7.14 -16.07 -3.32
C ALA A 225 6.14 -17.24 -3.43
N GLY A 226 6.47 -18.25 -4.24
CA GLY A 226 5.58 -19.40 -4.45
C GLY A 226 4.46 -19.17 -5.45
N HIS A 227 4.51 -18.10 -6.24
CA HIS A 227 3.64 -17.89 -7.39
C HIS A 227 3.62 -19.10 -8.33
N THR A 228 2.43 -19.54 -8.75
CA THR A 228 2.27 -20.73 -9.60
C THR A 228 1.54 -20.40 -10.89
N ASP A 229 0.26 -20.02 -10.80
CA ASP A 229 -0.63 -19.78 -11.93
C ASP A 229 -1.51 -18.54 -11.76
N GLU A 230 -1.34 -17.76 -10.69
CA GLU A 230 -2.19 -16.61 -10.38
C GLU A 230 -2.19 -15.54 -11.51
N GLU A 231 -1.13 -15.46 -12.32
CA GLU A 231 -1.04 -14.55 -13.47
C GLU A 231 -2.09 -14.90 -14.53
N SER A 232 -2.43 -16.18 -14.69
CA SER A 232 -3.45 -16.63 -15.65
C SER A 232 -4.87 -16.21 -15.27
N ALA A 233 -5.08 -15.81 -14.01
CA ALA A 233 -6.34 -15.27 -13.52
C ALA A 233 -6.53 -13.79 -13.89
N LEU A 234 -5.49 -13.09 -14.33
CA LEU A 234 -5.57 -11.69 -14.75
C LEU A 234 -6.13 -11.62 -16.18
N ILE A 235 -7.39 -11.20 -16.32
CA ILE A 235 -8.11 -11.31 -17.60
C ILE A 235 -8.29 -9.97 -18.31
N GLY A 236 -8.56 -8.87 -17.61
CA GLY A 236 -8.72 -7.59 -18.32
C GLY A 236 -9.20 -6.41 -17.48
N MET A 237 -10.06 -5.59 -18.09
CA MET A 237 -10.47 -4.29 -17.55
C MET A 237 -11.99 -4.22 -17.35
N VAL A 238 -12.43 -3.40 -16.40
CA VAL A 238 -13.83 -2.96 -16.34
C VAL A 238 -13.95 -1.65 -17.14
N THR A 239 -14.77 -1.64 -18.18
CA THR A 239 -14.98 -0.45 -19.02
C THR A 239 -15.92 0.55 -18.35
N ASP A 240 -15.92 1.80 -18.81
CA ASP A 240 -16.84 2.84 -18.28
C ASP A 240 -18.31 2.49 -18.51
N GLU A 241 -18.62 1.63 -19.49
CA GLU A 241 -19.97 1.11 -19.73
C GLU A 241 -20.39 0.00 -18.75
N GLY A 242 -19.46 -0.50 -17.92
CA GLY A 242 -19.69 -1.58 -16.97
C GLY A 242 -19.43 -2.98 -17.53
N GLU A 243 -18.69 -3.09 -18.64
CA GLU A 243 -18.37 -4.40 -19.25
C GLU A 243 -17.05 -4.97 -18.71
N LEU A 244 -17.02 -6.28 -18.43
CA LEU A 244 -15.77 -6.99 -18.13
C LEU A 244 -15.11 -7.38 -19.46
N GLN A 245 -14.21 -6.54 -19.94
CA GLN A 245 -13.54 -6.73 -21.22
C GLN A 245 -12.22 -7.45 -21.04
N ALA A 246 -12.10 -8.63 -21.65
CA ALA A 246 -10.85 -9.38 -21.67
C ALA A 246 -9.79 -8.66 -22.51
N ARG A 247 -8.53 -8.75 -22.07
CA ARG A 247 -7.36 -8.12 -22.66
C ARG A 247 -6.27 -9.17 -22.83
N ASP A 248 -5.75 -9.31 -24.05
CA ASP A 248 -4.70 -10.29 -24.38
C ASP A 248 -3.59 -9.62 -25.21
N PRO A 249 -2.35 -9.48 -24.69
CA PRO A 249 -1.92 -9.86 -23.33
C PRO A 249 -2.50 -8.94 -22.25
N PHE A 250 -2.62 -9.43 -21.00
CA PHE A 250 -3.13 -8.61 -19.88
C PHE A 250 -2.31 -7.32 -19.67
N SER A 251 -0.99 -7.41 -19.66
CA SER A 251 -0.07 -6.25 -19.60
C SER A 251 0.68 -6.08 -20.91
N ASP A 252 0.92 -4.83 -21.31
CA ASP A 252 1.81 -4.48 -22.41
C ASP A 252 3.27 -4.28 -21.92
N ALA A 253 4.10 -3.68 -22.76
CA ALA A 253 5.40 -3.17 -22.35
C ALA A 253 5.23 -1.91 -21.48
N TRP A 254 6.11 -1.76 -20.49
CA TRP A 254 6.15 -0.56 -19.65
C TRP A 254 6.23 0.72 -20.50
N PRO A 255 5.60 1.83 -20.03
CA PRO A 255 5.74 3.12 -20.65
C PRO A 255 7.21 3.53 -20.84
N ALA A 256 7.49 4.30 -21.90
CA ALA A 256 8.83 4.77 -22.15
C ALA A 256 9.32 5.69 -21.01
N ILE A 257 10.53 5.42 -20.51
CA ILE A 257 11.14 6.19 -19.43
C ILE A 257 11.23 7.68 -19.82
N GLN A 258 10.65 8.53 -19.00
CA GLN A 258 10.80 9.98 -19.14
C GLN A 258 12.15 10.41 -18.57
N ARG A 259 13.07 10.83 -19.46
CA ARG A 259 14.29 11.50 -19.02
C ARG A 259 13.98 12.96 -18.79
N VAL A 260 14.23 13.42 -17.57
CA VAL A 260 14.04 14.81 -17.19
C VAL A 260 15.40 15.46 -17.04
N THR A 261 15.62 16.59 -17.70
CA THR A 261 16.85 17.36 -17.54
C THR A 261 16.86 17.98 -16.15
N GLU A 262 17.85 17.62 -15.34
CA GLU A 262 17.96 18.11 -13.98
C GLU A 262 18.37 19.59 -14.00
N ALA A 263 17.47 20.48 -13.57
CA ALA A 263 17.83 21.87 -13.35
C ALA A 263 18.85 21.90 -12.19
N GLY A 264 20.07 22.35 -12.47
CA GLY A 264 21.19 22.29 -11.54
C GLY A 264 20.90 23.03 -10.23
N ALA A 265 20.59 22.28 -9.17
CA ALA A 265 20.47 22.77 -7.81
C ALA A 265 21.74 22.53 -6.98
N ALA A 266 22.91 22.49 -7.63
CA ALA A 266 24.19 22.21 -6.98
C ALA A 266 24.53 23.22 -5.86
N GLU A 267 23.87 24.37 -5.82
CA GLU A 267 24.07 25.42 -4.80
C GLU A 267 23.61 25.03 -3.39
N ALA A 268 22.75 24.00 -3.23
CA ALA A 268 22.26 23.61 -1.90
C ALA A 268 23.26 22.73 -1.11
N LEU A 269 24.24 22.09 -1.77
CA LEU A 269 25.26 21.32 -1.07
C LEU A 269 26.36 22.26 -0.52
N PRO A 270 26.64 22.23 0.79
CA PRO A 270 27.80 22.90 1.36
C PRO A 270 29.09 22.49 0.64
N SER A 271 29.99 23.44 0.40
CA SER A 271 31.26 23.18 -0.31
C SER A 271 32.10 22.08 0.34
N ILE A 272 32.03 21.95 1.67
CA ILE A 272 32.70 20.89 2.44
C ILE A 272 32.20 19.47 2.08
N LEU A 273 30.97 19.36 1.58
CA LEU A 273 30.36 18.08 1.17
C LEU A 273 30.53 17.79 -0.32
N LEU A 274 30.60 18.84 -1.14
CA LEU A 274 30.44 18.72 -2.59
C LEU A 274 31.52 17.86 -3.27
N GLU A 275 32.80 18.18 -3.09
CA GLU A 275 33.89 17.44 -3.75
C GLU A 275 33.99 15.99 -3.24
N PRO A 276 33.98 15.71 -1.92
CA PRO A 276 34.05 14.33 -1.43
C PRO A 276 32.87 13.46 -1.89
N LEU A 277 31.66 14.02 -1.94
CA LEU A 277 30.48 13.32 -2.47
C LEU A 277 30.62 13.08 -3.96
N ARG A 278 31.05 14.08 -4.74
CA ARG A 278 31.23 13.94 -6.19
C ARG A 278 32.21 12.81 -6.52
N ASP A 279 33.37 12.79 -5.86
CA ASP A 279 34.40 11.78 -6.09
C ASP A 279 33.91 10.37 -5.73
N THR A 280 33.17 10.25 -4.62
CA THR A 280 32.61 8.95 -4.20
C THR A 280 31.52 8.47 -5.13
N LEU A 281 30.60 9.35 -5.53
CA LEU A 281 29.44 9.01 -6.34
C LEU A 281 29.83 8.72 -7.80
N ALA A 282 30.90 9.33 -8.32
CA ALA A 282 31.42 9.06 -9.66
C ALA A 282 31.76 7.58 -9.92
N HIS A 283 31.99 6.80 -8.86
CA HIS A 283 32.36 5.38 -8.94
C HIS A 283 31.30 4.43 -8.37
N ARG A 284 30.14 4.94 -7.95
CA ARG A 284 29.06 4.14 -7.35
C ARG A 284 27.81 4.22 -8.21
N SER A 285 27.25 3.05 -8.53
CA SER A 285 26.01 2.93 -9.31
C SER A 285 24.83 2.38 -8.50
N SER A 286 25.08 1.90 -7.28
CA SER A 286 24.04 1.35 -6.42
C SER A 286 24.41 1.53 -4.94
N GLY A 287 23.40 1.42 -4.07
CA GLY A 287 23.53 1.56 -2.62
C GLY A 287 22.54 2.54 -2.03
N LEU A 288 22.78 2.96 -0.79
CA LEU A 288 21.95 3.92 -0.06
C LEU A 288 22.67 5.27 0.06
N LEU A 289 22.02 6.34 -0.38
CA LEU A 289 22.49 7.71 -0.26
C LEU A 289 21.55 8.50 0.66
N LEU A 290 22.03 8.85 1.85
CA LEU A 290 21.19 9.36 2.93
C LEU A 290 21.52 10.82 3.24
N PHE A 291 20.50 11.67 3.26
CA PHE A 291 20.63 13.08 3.59
C PHE A 291 19.83 13.48 4.83
N GLY A 292 20.46 14.28 5.69
CA GLY A 292 19.92 14.80 6.93
C GLY A 292 19.89 16.31 7.00
N SER A 293 18.84 16.83 7.65
CA SER A 293 18.80 18.21 8.11
C SER A 293 18.35 18.29 9.56
N ALA A 294 18.97 19.20 10.31
CA ALA A 294 18.50 19.59 11.64
C ALA A 294 17.20 20.43 11.60
N VAL A 295 16.72 20.81 10.42
CA VAL A 295 15.45 21.53 10.25
C VAL A 295 14.32 20.52 10.09
N ILE A 296 13.32 20.60 10.96
CA ILE A 296 12.10 19.79 10.85
C ILE A 296 11.20 20.40 9.78
N ALA A 297 11.04 19.69 8.68
CA ALA A 297 10.12 20.02 7.59
C ALA A 297 9.38 18.77 7.11
N GLU A 298 8.27 18.93 6.39
CA GLU A 298 7.53 17.81 5.80
C GLU A 298 8.44 16.98 4.86
N ASN A 299 9.21 17.67 4.00
CA ASN A 299 10.22 17.08 3.13
C ASN A 299 11.63 17.43 3.64
N SER A 300 12.00 16.89 4.82
CA SER A 300 13.30 17.18 5.44
C SER A 300 14.47 16.80 4.54
N ALA A 301 15.47 17.68 4.45
CA ALA A 301 16.68 17.50 3.63
C ALA A 301 16.45 17.34 2.10
N ILE A 302 15.25 17.65 1.60
CA ILE A 302 14.92 17.46 0.17
C ILE A 302 15.78 18.31 -0.77
N ASP A 303 16.26 19.46 -0.32
CA ASP A 303 17.20 20.30 -1.08
C ASP A 303 18.55 19.60 -1.31
N LEU A 304 19.01 18.81 -0.33
CA LEU A 304 20.24 18.02 -0.47
C LEU A 304 20.03 16.84 -1.43
N VAL A 305 18.85 16.20 -1.36
CA VAL A 305 18.44 15.18 -2.33
C VAL A 305 18.45 15.76 -3.74
N ALA A 306 17.83 16.93 -3.95
CA ALA A 306 17.80 17.62 -5.23
C ALA A 306 19.22 17.95 -5.74
N ALA A 307 20.09 18.46 -4.87
CA ALA A 307 21.47 18.77 -5.21
C ALA A 307 22.34 17.54 -5.51
N SER A 308 21.94 16.35 -5.04
CA SER A 308 22.62 15.09 -5.33
C SER A 308 22.28 14.50 -6.70
N LEU A 309 21.16 14.91 -7.32
CA LEU A 309 20.73 14.35 -8.59
C LEU A 309 21.78 14.55 -9.70
N PRO A 310 22.36 15.75 -9.91
CA PRO A 310 23.37 15.93 -10.95
C PRO A 310 24.66 15.14 -10.70
N LEU A 311 24.96 14.83 -9.42
CA LEU A 311 26.13 14.02 -9.04
C LEU A 311 25.93 12.53 -9.33
N THR A 312 24.71 12.11 -9.66
CA THR A 312 24.31 10.71 -9.83
C THR A 312 23.72 10.43 -11.21
N GLU A 313 23.72 11.40 -12.13
CA GLU A 313 23.12 11.26 -13.46
C GLU A 313 23.64 10.02 -14.23
N HIS A 314 24.92 9.67 -14.06
CA HIS A 314 25.55 8.51 -14.68
C HIS A 314 24.94 7.16 -14.27
N VAL A 315 24.21 7.10 -13.16
CA VAL A 315 23.57 5.88 -12.65
C VAL A 315 22.35 5.49 -13.47
N GLY A 316 21.68 6.45 -14.09
CA GLY A 316 20.49 6.21 -14.92
C GLY A 316 19.31 7.11 -14.59
N PRO A 317 18.10 6.78 -15.04
CA PRO A 317 16.93 7.63 -14.85
C PRO A 317 16.45 7.62 -13.40
N ALA A 318 15.97 8.78 -12.95
CA ALA A 318 15.47 8.99 -11.60
C ALA A 318 13.94 9.03 -11.56
N ALA A 319 13.36 8.47 -10.50
CA ALA A 319 11.95 8.58 -10.17
C ALA A 319 11.79 8.86 -8.68
N ARG A 320 10.68 9.51 -8.33
CA ARG A 320 10.25 9.66 -6.93
C ARG A 320 9.13 8.66 -6.64
N ILE A 321 9.17 8.11 -5.44
CA ILE A 321 8.24 7.07 -5.01
C ILE A 321 7.14 7.67 -4.13
N MET A 322 5.90 7.34 -4.45
CA MET A 322 4.75 7.75 -3.65
C MET A 322 4.76 7.01 -2.32
N ALA A 323 4.98 7.77 -1.25
CA ALA A 323 5.08 7.23 0.10
C ALA A 323 3.75 6.62 0.58
N ARG A 324 2.65 7.33 0.35
CA ARG A 324 1.28 6.98 0.73
C ARG A 324 0.28 7.87 0.00
N HIS A 325 -0.99 7.44 -0.09
CA HIS A 325 -2.08 8.33 -0.46
C HIS A 325 -2.32 9.40 0.63
N ARG A 326 -2.62 10.62 0.19
CA ARG A 326 -2.91 11.76 1.08
C ARG A 326 -4.22 12.42 0.70
N SER A 327 -4.99 12.82 1.71
CA SER A 327 -6.14 13.71 1.54
C SER A 327 -5.74 15.12 1.09
N THR A 328 -4.47 15.50 1.21
CA THR A 328 -3.93 16.80 0.77
C THR A 328 -2.66 16.58 -0.05
N PRO A 329 -2.80 16.35 -1.37
CA PRO A 329 -1.66 16.05 -2.25
C PRO A 329 -0.66 17.20 -2.41
N SER A 330 -1.05 18.45 -2.12
CA SER A 330 -0.18 19.63 -2.31
C SER A 330 1.15 19.55 -1.55
N LYS A 331 1.20 18.80 -0.45
CA LYS A 331 2.42 18.56 0.33
C LYS A 331 3.47 17.73 -0.41
N ASP A 332 3.05 16.81 -1.28
CA ASP A 332 3.96 15.99 -2.08
C ASP A 332 4.57 16.79 -3.24
N TRP A 333 4.05 18.00 -3.49
CA TRP A 333 4.52 18.94 -4.51
C TRP A 333 5.30 20.13 -3.93
N ASP A 334 5.35 20.26 -2.60
CA ASP A 334 6.15 21.23 -1.86
C ASP A 334 7.61 20.75 -1.74
N VAL A 335 8.24 20.63 -2.90
CA VAL A 335 9.61 20.15 -3.11
C VAL A 335 10.31 21.02 -4.17
N PRO A 336 11.65 21.01 -4.23
CA PRO A 336 12.41 21.70 -5.28
C PRO A 336 11.98 21.26 -6.68
N GLU A 337 12.09 22.16 -7.66
CA GLU A 337 11.64 21.90 -9.04
C GLU A 337 12.32 20.66 -9.65
N ALA A 338 13.61 20.45 -9.35
CA ALA A 338 14.36 19.28 -9.80
C ALA A 338 13.77 17.94 -9.32
N ILE A 339 13.10 17.93 -8.16
CA ILE A 339 12.38 16.77 -7.63
C ILE A 339 10.96 16.72 -8.19
N ARG A 340 10.29 17.87 -8.25
CA ARG A 340 8.90 18.01 -8.70
C ARG A 340 8.67 17.44 -10.10
N GLN A 341 9.64 17.65 -10.99
CA GLN A 341 9.59 17.22 -12.38
C GLN A 341 9.79 15.71 -12.58
N LEU A 342 10.24 14.98 -11.56
CA LEU A 342 10.48 13.54 -11.67
C LEU A 342 9.16 12.74 -11.72
N PRO A 343 9.12 11.63 -12.48
CA PRO A 343 8.00 10.70 -12.45
C PRO A 343 7.66 10.27 -11.02
N PHE A 344 6.37 10.28 -10.68
CA PHE A 344 5.87 9.90 -9.36
C PHE A 344 5.23 8.52 -9.43
N LEU A 345 6.00 7.50 -9.05
CA LEU A 345 5.64 6.11 -9.24
C LEU A 345 5.14 5.48 -7.94
N PRO A 346 4.26 4.47 -8.02
CA PRO A 346 3.58 3.93 -6.85
C PRO A 346 4.52 3.22 -5.88
N SER A 347 5.61 2.60 -6.35
CA SER A 347 6.55 1.85 -5.51
C SER A 347 7.95 1.76 -6.09
N ILE A 348 8.93 1.41 -5.23
CA ILE A 348 10.29 1.05 -5.62
C ILE A 348 10.29 -0.09 -6.62
N GLU A 349 9.45 -1.09 -6.40
CA GLU A 349 9.29 -2.28 -7.23
C GLU A 349 8.87 -1.89 -8.66
N SER A 350 7.81 -1.09 -8.77
CA SER A 350 7.31 -0.56 -10.06
C SER A 350 8.38 0.26 -10.78
N ALA A 351 8.99 1.22 -10.06
CA ALA A 351 10.03 2.08 -10.63
C ALA A 351 11.23 1.27 -11.13
N TYR A 352 11.68 0.28 -10.35
CA TYR A 352 12.78 -0.58 -10.74
C TYR A 352 12.45 -1.43 -11.97
N ALA A 353 11.24 -2.00 -12.04
CA ALA A 353 10.76 -2.80 -13.16
C ALA A 353 10.63 -1.99 -14.45
N GLN A 354 10.25 -0.71 -14.36
CA GLN A 354 10.24 0.24 -15.48
C GLN A 354 11.64 0.63 -15.96
N GLY A 355 12.70 0.34 -15.19
CA GLY A 355 14.08 0.63 -15.53
C GLY A 355 14.68 1.87 -14.87
N TYR A 356 13.99 2.47 -13.89
CA TYR A 356 14.58 3.52 -13.07
C TYR A 356 15.69 2.93 -12.17
N ARG A 357 16.75 3.71 -11.95
CA ARG A 357 17.93 3.28 -11.18
C ARG A 357 18.34 4.26 -10.08
N ARG A 358 17.72 5.43 -10.04
CA ARG A 358 17.80 6.37 -8.91
C ARG A 358 16.41 6.56 -8.33
N LEU A 359 16.18 6.02 -7.14
CA LEU A 359 14.85 5.95 -6.54
C LEU A 359 14.80 6.83 -5.30
N ILE A 360 14.03 7.91 -5.37
CA ILE A 360 13.84 8.82 -4.25
C ILE A 360 12.69 8.32 -3.42
N TYR A 361 12.98 7.82 -2.22
CA TYR A 361 11.98 7.18 -1.35
C TYR A 361 11.83 7.93 -0.03
N HIS A 362 10.69 7.69 0.63
CA HIS A 362 10.45 8.20 1.98
C HIS A 362 10.73 7.09 3.02
N PRO A 363 11.62 7.32 4.00
CA PRO A 363 12.08 6.27 4.90
C PRO A 363 10.98 5.67 5.79
N SER A 364 9.95 6.45 6.16
CA SER A 364 8.86 5.96 7.03
C SER A 364 7.90 4.96 6.39
N TYR A 365 7.97 4.75 5.08
CA TYR A 365 7.04 3.86 4.38
C TYR A 365 7.76 2.77 3.59
N THR A 366 9.09 2.71 3.68
CA THR A 366 9.89 1.72 2.97
C THR A 366 10.53 0.78 3.98
N ILE A 367 10.28 -0.52 3.82
CA ILE A 367 10.81 -1.54 4.72
C ILE A 367 12.29 -1.85 4.41
N PRO A 368 13.11 -2.19 5.42
CA PRO A 368 14.52 -2.57 5.25
C PRO A 368 14.80 -3.65 4.19
N GLU A 369 13.90 -4.61 4.03
CA GLU A 369 13.98 -5.70 3.05
C GLU A 369 14.12 -5.17 1.63
N LEU A 370 13.24 -4.23 1.26
CA LEU A 370 13.26 -3.59 -0.06
C LEU A 370 14.53 -2.77 -0.25
N LEU A 371 14.96 -2.05 0.80
CA LEU A 371 16.21 -1.29 0.74
C LEU A 371 17.39 -2.22 0.44
N LEU A 372 17.50 -3.36 1.13
CA LEU A 372 18.58 -4.32 0.92
C LEU A 372 18.51 -5.02 -0.43
N GLU A 373 17.31 -5.28 -0.94
CA GLU A 373 17.10 -5.92 -2.23
C GLU A 373 17.50 -4.99 -3.37
N TYR A 374 16.87 -3.81 -3.44
CA TYR A 374 17.02 -2.91 -4.58
C TYR A 374 18.31 -2.10 -4.54
N SER A 375 18.90 -1.85 -3.37
CA SER A 375 20.21 -1.18 -3.27
C SER A 375 21.38 -2.00 -3.85
N LYS A 376 21.16 -3.25 -4.27
CA LYS A 376 22.16 -4.05 -4.99
C LYS A 376 22.41 -3.51 -6.40
N ASP A 377 21.36 -3.06 -7.09
CA ASP A 377 21.41 -2.65 -8.50
C ASP A 377 20.93 -1.20 -8.73
N ALA A 378 20.25 -0.58 -7.77
CA ALA A 378 19.79 0.80 -7.83
C ALA A 378 20.42 1.65 -6.72
N LEU A 379 20.48 2.96 -6.94
CA LEU A 379 20.81 3.95 -5.93
C LEU A 379 19.51 4.45 -5.28
N LEU A 380 19.33 4.15 -4.01
CA LEU A 380 18.18 4.58 -3.22
C LEU A 380 18.55 5.84 -2.46
N ILE A 381 17.83 6.93 -2.70
CA ILE A 381 18.14 8.26 -2.17
C ILE A 381 17.01 8.70 -1.25
N CYS A 382 17.32 9.17 -0.05
CA CYS A 382 16.31 9.77 0.82
C CYS A 382 16.81 11.01 1.56
N GLY A 383 15.88 11.92 1.84
CA GLY A 383 16.04 13.00 2.80
C GLY A 383 15.26 12.67 4.08
N THR A 384 15.83 12.99 5.24
CA THR A 384 15.18 12.81 6.53
C THR A 384 15.62 13.86 7.54
N PHE A 385 14.96 13.87 8.70
CA PHE A 385 15.38 14.67 9.83
C PHE A 385 16.54 14.00 10.57
N GLY A 386 17.61 14.75 10.79
CA GLY A 386 18.80 14.31 11.51
C GLY A 386 19.89 15.37 11.47
N SER A 387 20.42 15.74 12.64
CA SER A 387 21.47 16.76 12.79
C SER A 387 22.90 16.22 12.67
N ASP A 388 23.06 14.91 12.79
CA ASP A 388 24.32 14.17 12.71
C ASP A 388 24.11 12.85 11.94
N VAL A 389 25.20 12.21 11.55
CA VAL A 389 25.18 10.99 10.71
C VAL A 389 24.42 9.84 11.39
N MET A 390 24.53 9.69 12.71
CA MET A 390 23.82 8.64 13.44
C MET A 390 22.31 8.89 13.45
N GLY A 391 21.89 10.12 13.73
CA GLY A 391 20.49 10.52 13.69
C GLY A 391 19.86 10.27 12.32
N VAL A 392 20.58 10.56 11.23
CA VAL A 392 20.13 10.25 9.87
C VAL A 392 19.98 8.75 9.65
N PHE A 393 21.01 7.97 9.97
CA PHE A 393 20.97 6.51 9.86
C PHE A 393 19.75 5.92 10.59
N MET A 394 19.52 6.38 11.83
CA MET A 394 18.42 5.91 12.67
C MET A 394 17.05 6.33 12.13
N SER A 395 16.90 7.58 11.70
CA SER A 395 15.66 8.08 11.10
C SER A 395 15.32 7.38 9.80
N THR A 396 16.31 6.93 9.03
CA THR A 396 16.09 6.13 7.82
C THR A 396 15.67 4.71 8.15
N ILE A 397 16.36 4.06 9.08
CA ILE A 397 16.28 2.60 9.24
C ILE A 397 15.20 2.15 10.22
N ARG A 398 14.93 2.94 11.28
CA ARG A 398 13.88 2.58 12.26
C ARG A 398 12.48 2.97 11.82
N ALA A 399 12.35 3.89 10.87
CA ALA A 399 11.05 4.36 10.43
C ALA A 399 10.25 3.29 9.65
N GLY A 400 10.94 2.28 9.09
CA GLY A 400 10.33 1.12 8.42
C GLY A 400 10.12 -0.13 9.31
N GLY A 401 10.34 -0.04 10.63
CA GLY A 401 10.15 -1.14 11.59
C GLY A 401 11.44 -1.64 12.26
N ARG A 402 11.32 -2.30 13.42
CA ARG A 402 12.47 -2.89 14.14
C ARG A 402 12.99 -4.11 13.37
N THR A 403 14.17 -4.03 12.78
CA THR A 403 14.81 -5.17 12.10
C THR A 403 16.20 -5.39 12.67
N ALA A 404 16.63 -6.65 12.79
CA ALA A 404 18.00 -7.02 13.15
C ALA A 404 18.93 -7.00 11.90
N LYS A 405 18.80 -5.94 11.09
CA LYS A 405 19.42 -5.82 9.75
C LYS A 405 20.31 -4.57 9.64
N GLU A 406 20.65 -3.96 10.76
CA GLU A 406 21.47 -2.74 10.79
C GLU A 406 22.83 -2.95 10.14
N GLU A 407 23.49 -4.09 10.37
CA GLU A 407 24.78 -4.43 9.75
C GLU A 407 24.68 -4.51 8.23
N ASP A 408 23.67 -5.23 7.73
CA ASP A 408 23.44 -5.39 6.29
C ASP A 408 23.13 -4.04 5.61
N LEU A 409 22.33 -3.20 6.28
CA LEU A 409 21.98 -1.87 5.76
C LEU A 409 23.18 -0.94 5.78
N LEU A 410 23.96 -0.92 6.87
CA LEU A 410 25.19 -0.15 6.97
C LEU A 410 26.17 -0.51 5.85
N ALA A 411 26.27 -1.80 5.50
CA ALA A 411 27.09 -2.28 4.40
C ALA A 411 26.61 -1.81 3.00
N ARG A 412 25.35 -1.35 2.87
CA ARG A 412 24.79 -0.81 1.63
C ARG A 412 24.91 0.70 1.50
N ILE A 413 25.28 1.40 2.56
CA ILE A 413 25.42 2.85 2.53
C ILE A 413 26.59 3.25 1.64
N VAL A 414 26.36 4.25 0.79
CA VAL A 414 27.38 4.91 -0.02
C VAL A 414 27.87 6.16 0.70
N ALA A 415 26.94 6.96 1.20
CA ALA A 415 27.23 8.14 2.00
C ALA A 415 26.06 8.51 2.92
N ILE A 416 26.39 9.16 4.03
CA ILE A 416 25.45 9.85 4.90
C ILE A 416 25.96 11.28 5.08
N ALA A 417 25.15 12.25 4.69
CA ALA A 417 25.45 13.67 4.87
C ALA A 417 24.38 14.31 5.75
N ALA A 418 24.77 14.83 6.91
CA ALA A 418 23.86 15.51 7.82
C ALA A 418 24.26 16.99 7.92
N THR A 419 23.32 17.90 7.73
CA THR A 419 23.59 19.34 7.74
C THR A 419 22.84 20.05 8.84
N THR A 420 23.50 21.02 9.46
CA THR A 420 22.95 21.84 10.52
C THR A 420 23.15 23.33 10.18
N PRO A 421 22.07 24.10 9.97
CA PRO A 421 22.18 25.53 9.68
C PRO A 421 22.46 26.34 10.95
N ILE A 422 23.61 26.97 11.02
CA ILE A 422 24.04 27.85 12.12
C ILE A 422 23.71 29.31 11.76
N PRO A 423 22.90 30.01 12.57
CA PRO A 423 22.67 31.44 12.35
C PRO A 423 23.93 32.26 12.58
N SER A 424 24.18 33.20 11.67
CA SER A 424 25.24 34.19 11.76
C SER A 424 24.72 35.59 11.41
N ASN A 425 25.56 36.60 11.58
CA ASN A 425 25.19 37.99 11.24
C ASN A 425 24.93 38.19 9.73
N ASP A 426 25.53 37.35 8.89
CA ASP A 426 25.44 37.41 7.42
C ASP A 426 24.50 36.35 6.83
N GLY A 427 23.62 35.77 7.66
CA GLY A 427 22.65 34.75 7.25
C GLY A 427 22.92 33.37 7.86
N LEU A 428 22.51 32.30 7.17
CA LEU A 428 22.74 30.94 7.63
C LEU A 428 24.08 30.42 7.10
N LYS A 429 24.89 29.80 7.97
CA LYS A 429 26.09 29.05 7.62
C LYS A 429 25.85 27.57 7.89
N MET A 430 26.26 26.70 6.99
CA MET A 430 26.05 25.26 7.15
C MET A 430 27.28 24.62 7.79
N VAL A 431 27.07 23.84 8.85
CA VAL A 431 28.03 22.83 9.32
C VAL A 431 27.50 21.44 8.96
N ALA A 432 28.39 20.47 8.81
CA ALA A 432 27.97 19.15 8.35
C ALA A 432 28.84 18.00 8.86
N ASP A 433 28.18 16.88 9.14
CA ASP A 433 28.83 15.57 9.17
C ASP A 433 28.77 14.94 7.80
N LEU A 434 29.86 14.25 7.44
CA LEU A 434 29.91 13.41 6.25
C LEU A 434 30.54 12.08 6.60
N TYR A 435 29.77 11.01 6.41
CA TYR A 435 30.29 9.65 6.32
C TYR A 435 30.31 9.24 4.84
N LEU A 436 31.43 8.68 4.41
CA LEU A 436 31.60 8.06 3.10
C LEU A 436 31.95 6.59 3.31
N ALA A 437 31.30 5.71 2.57
CA ALA A 437 31.58 4.29 2.69
C ALA A 437 32.98 3.94 2.17
N THR A 438 33.82 3.46 3.07
CA THR A 438 35.14 2.93 2.79
C THR A 438 35.10 1.43 2.54
N ASP A 439 36.16 0.85 1.97
CA ASP A 439 36.32 -0.61 1.81
C ASP A 439 36.51 -1.34 3.15
N SER A 440 36.39 -0.63 4.27
CA SER A 440 36.42 -1.14 5.63
C SER A 440 35.29 -2.15 5.84
N VAL A 441 35.67 -3.31 6.38
CA VAL A 441 34.76 -4.40 6.65
C VAL A 441 33.80 -4.00 7.78
N THR A 442 32.50 -3.90 7.50
CA THR A 442 31.44 -3.65 8.50
C THR A 442 31.13 -4.86 9.39
N ARG A 443 31.90 -5.95 9.27
CA ARG A 443 31.64 -7.22 9.96
C ARG A 443 31.67 -7.04 11.48
N ASN A 444 30.64 -7.55 12.14
CA ASN A 444 30.44 -7.54 13.60
C ASN A 444 29.99 -6.19 14.18
N VAL A 445 29.47 -5.27 13.37
CA VAL A 445 28.78 -4.08 13.88
C VAL A 445 27.31 -4.46 14.12
N SER A 446 27.04 -5.07 15.28
CA SER A 446 25.76 -5.74 15.56
C SER A 446 24.87 -5.01 16.56
N THR A 447 25.45 -4.08 17.33
CA THR A 447 24.74 -3.29 18.32
C THR A 447 24.67 -1.82 17.93
N PHE A 448 23.69 -1.11 18.50
CA PHE A 448 23.51 0.32 18.28
C PHE A 448 24.78 1.13 18.60
N ASP A 449 25.40 0.86 19.74
CA ASP A 449 26.61 1.56 20.19
C ASP A 449 27.80 1.28 19.25
N GLU A 450 27.87 0.07 18.68
CA GLU A 450 28.88 -0.28 17.69
C GLU A 450 28.65 0.45 16.37
N VAL A 451 27.40 0.58 15.91
CA VAL A 451 27.07 1.35 14.70
C VAL A 451 27.42 2.82 14.90
N GLU A 452 27.01 3.41 16.02
CA GLU A 452 27.30 4.81 16.34
C GLU A 452 28.81 5.07 16.33
N ARG A 453 29.56 4.25 17.06
CA ARG A 453 31.03 4.36 17.10
C ARG A 453 31.65 4.18 15.72
N PHE A 454 31.20 3.17 14.96
CA PHE A 454 31.70 2.94 13.60
C PHE A 454 31.50 4.16 12.71
N LEU A 455 30.30 4.74 12.70
CA LEU A 455 30.00 5.93 11.89
C LEU A 455 30.85 7.13 12.32
N ILE A 456 30.97 7.40 13.63
CA ILE A 456 31.76 8.52 14.18
C ILE A 456 33.26 8.38 13.85
N ASP A 457 33.80 7.16 13.95
CA ASP A 457 35.21 6.88 13.69
C ASP A 457 35.59 7.04 12.21
N HIS A 458 34.60 6.96 11.30
CA HIS A 458 34.79 7.04 9.85
C HIS A 458 34.21 8.33 9.23
N LEU A 459 33.96 9.36 10.04
CA LEU A 459 33.58 10.68 9.53
C LEU A 459 34.73 11.33 8.74
N VAL A 460 34.42 11.77 7.53
CA VAL A 460 35.29 12.57 6.66
C VAL A 460 35.19 14.06 7.00
N SER A 461 34.00 14.50 7.40
CA SER A 461 33.75 15.84 7.94
C SER A 461 32.98 15.71 9.24
N ARG A 462 33.30 16.55 10.22
CA ARG A 462 32.63 16.62 11.52
C ARG A 462 32.01 18.01 11.70
N TRP A 463 30.74 18.07 12.05
CA TRP A 463 30.04 19.34 12.26
C TRP A 463 30.66 20.14 13.42
N GLN A 464 31.26 19.45 14.41
CA GLN A 464 31.94 20.08 15.54
C GLN A 464 33.12 20.93 15.10
N ASP A 465 33.92 20.43 14.14
CA ASP A 465 35.09 21.15 13.63
C ASP A 465 34.63 22.40 12.88
N GLY A 466 33.61 22.26 12.01
CA GLY A 466 33.01 23.40 11.31
C GLY A 466 32.38 24.43 12.26
N LEU A 467 31.76 23.98 13.37
CA LEU A 467 31.22 24.91 14.36
C LEU A 467 32.33 25.61 15.14
N ALA A 468 33.40 24.92 15.51
CA ALA A 468 34.57 25.50 16.14
C ALA A 468 35.17 26.62 15.26
N ASP A 469 35.34 26.36 13.96
CA ASP A 469 35.86 27.36 13.01
C ASP A 469 34.96 28.60 12.92
N LEU A 470 33.63 28.42 12.93
CA LEU A 470 32.68 29.55 12.92
C LEU A 470 32.73 30.38 14.20
N LEU A 471 32.95 29.73 15.35
CA LEU A 471 33.08 30.38 16.66
C LEU A 471 34.44 31.09 16.79
N ASP A 472 35.53 30.43 16.42
CA ASP A 472 36.91 30.96 16.45
C ASP A 472 37.04 32.18 15.51
N ALA A 473 36.39 32.14 14.35
CA ALA A 473 36.36 33.25 13.40
C ALA A 473 35.40 34.38 13.83
N GLY A 474 34.62 34.21 14.89
CA GLY A 474 33.61 35.18 15.35
C GLY A 474 32.46 35.38 14.36
N ILE A 475 32.26 34.44 13.43
CA ILE A 475 31.16 34.46 12.45
C ILE A 475 29.84 34.12 13.14
N ALA A 476 29.86 33.16 14.06
CA ALA A 476 28.74 32.83 14.94
C ALA A 476 29.13 33.06 16.41
N SER A 477 28.15 33.36 17.26
CA SER A 477 28.34 33.43 18.71
C SER A 477 27.73 32.23 19.42
N VAL A 478 28.27 31.90 20.61
CA VAL A 478 27.72 30.84 21.47
C VAL A 478 26.23 31.05 21.75
N ASP A 479 25.80 32.28 22.01
CA ASP A 479 24.41 32.60 22.29
C ASP A 479 23.52 32.43 21.06
N GLN A 480 24.01 32.78 19.86
CA GLN A 480 23.30 32.55 18.60
C GLN A 480 23.05 31.04 18.40
N VAL A 481 24.08 30.22 18.61
CA VAL A 481 23.98 28.76 18.46
C VAL A 481 23.03 28.14 19.48
N LYS A 482 23.12 28.54 20.76
CA LYS A 482 22.21 28.06 21.83
C LYS A 482 20.75 28.42 21.57
N ASN A 483 20.50 29.64 21.11
CA ASN A 483 19.15 30.11 20.79
C ASN A 483 18.56 29.41 19.56
N ALA A 484 19.41 29.06 18.58
CA ALA A 484 19.00 28.33 17.39
C ALA A 484 18.62 26.87 17.71
N PHE A 485 19.37 26.24 18.63
CA PHE A 485 19.21 24.81 18.97
C PHE A 485 18.98 24.56 20.46
N PRO A 486 17.91 25.13 21.07
CA PRO A 486 17.71 25.10 22.52
C PRO A 486 17.40 23.71 23.10
N ARG A 487 17.18 22.71 22.24
CA ARG A 487 16.84 21.32 22.63
C ARG A 487 17.91 20.31 22.19
N SER A 488 18.99 20.75 21.54
CA SER A 488 20.04 19.84 21.09
C SER A 488 21.05 19.59 22.21
N ARG A 489 20.97 18.41 22.85
CA ARG A 489 21.92 18.00 23.89
C ARG A 489 23.34 17.86 23.36
N THR A 490 23.49 17.43 22.10
CA THR A 490 24.79 17.25 21.46
C THR A 490 25.50 18.59 21.25
N ILE A 491 24.77 19.61 20.78
CA ILE A 491 25.29 20.98 20.62
C ILE A 491 25.59 21.60 21.99
N GLU A 492 24.71 21.39 22.98
CA GLU A 492 24.92 21.86 24.35
C GLU A 492 26.22 21.29 24.96
N ALA A 493 26.44 19.99 24.84
CA ALA A 493 27.64 19.32 25.35
C ALA A 493 28.92 19.81 24.66
N PHE A 494 28.89 20.01 23.33
CA PHE A 494 30.02 20.57 22.59
C PHE A 494 30.35 21.99 23.07
N LEU A 495 29.35 22.88 23.18
CA LEU A 495 29.56 24.25 23.60
C LEU A 495 30.09 24.33 25.04
N ALA A 496 29.64 23.44 25.94
CA ALA A 496 30.16 23.37 27.30
C ALA A 496 31.68 23.07 27.32
N GLY A 497 32.13 22.06 26.57
CA GLY A 497 33.54 21.70 26.47
C GLY A 497 34.38 22.72 25.68
N TYR A 498 33.78 23.45 24.74
CA TYR A 498 34.45 24.50 23.97
C TYR A 498 34.71 25.77 24.81
N ILE A 499 33.82 26.09 25.75
CA ILE A 499 33.93 27.27 26.64
C ILE A 499 34.88 27.00 27.82
N GLU A 500 35.12 25.73 28.17
CA GLU A 500 36.13 25.40 29.19
C GLU A 500 37.52 25.89 28.74
N PRO A 501 38.23 26.68 29.56
CA PRO A 501 39.55 27.17 29.19
C PRO A 501 40.50 25.98 29.03
N LYS A 502 41.07 25.80 27.83
CA LYS A 502 42.21 24.89 27.62
C LYS A 502 43.30 25.31 28.60
N GLU A 503 43.53 24.53 29.67
CA GLU A 503 44.71 24.69 30.51
C GLU A 503 45.93 24.56 29.60
N SER A 504 46.66 25.66 29.41
CA SER A 504 47.95 25.66 28.70
C SER A 504 48.84 24.58 29.34
N PRO A 505 49.50 23.71 28.55
CA PRO A 505 50.55 22.88 29.10
C PRO A 505 51.63 23.83 29.61
N ALA A 506 51.77 23.88 30.92
CA ALA A 506 52.88 24.56 31.57
C ALA A 506 54.17 23.97 30.99
N ALA A 507 55.01 24.85 30.43
CA ALA A 507 56.36 24.52 30.04
C ALA A 507 57.08 23.89 31.25
N ALA A 508 57.56 22.66 31.09
CA ALA A 508 58.51 22.00 31.97
C ALA A 508 59.66 21.45 31.13
#